data_AF-A0A964YD67-F1
#
_entry.id   AF-A0A964YD67-F1
#
_cell.length_a   1.000
_cell.length_b   1.000
_cell.length_c   1.000
_cell.angle_alpha   90.00
_cell.angle_beta   90.00
_cell.angle_gamma   90.00
#
_symmetry.space_group_name_H-M   'P 1'
#
loop_
_entity.id
_entity.type
_entity.pdbx_description
1 polymer ?
#
loop_
_entity_poly.entity_id
_entity_poly.type
_entity_poly.pdbx_seq_one_letter_code
_entity_poly.pdbx_strand_id
1 'polypeptide(L)' 'GCGQQQFGRGQHAPTVGDIVRGYKSAVTKHVNVLRNTPCLPVWQRNYHEHIIRDETAYLKIAEYTQTNPQPWQEDTYHD' A
#
# COMPACT_ATOMS: atom_id res chain seq x y z
N GLY A 1 17.97 -1.71 -18.51
CA GLY A 1 16.67 -2.02 -19.14
C GLY A 1 15.81 -2.72 -18.13
N CYS A 2 14.71 -2.10 -17.70
CA CYS A 2 13.80 -2.67 -16.71
C CYS A 2 12.75 -3.52 -17.45
N GLY A 3 12.83 -4.84 -17.27
CA GLY A 3 12.00 -5.80 -18.00
C GLY A 3 10.52 -5.64 -17.66
N GLN A 4 9.71 -5.43 -18.69
CA GLN A 4 8.25 -5.53 -18.60
C GLN A 4 7.87 -7.00 -18.69
N GLN A 5 7.58 -7.62 -17.56
CA GLN A 5 6.94 -8.94 -17.55
C GLN A 5 5.46 -8.79 -17.90
N GLN A 6 5.06 -9.30 -19.06
CA GLN A 6 3.67 -9.42 -19.46
C GLN A 6 3.11 -10.73 -18.88
N PHE A 7 2.16 -10.63 -17.94
CA PHE A 7 1.41 -11.77 -17.45
C PHE A 7 0.07 -11.85 -18.20
N GLY A 8 -0.21 -13.01 -18.79
CA GLY A 8 -1.48 -13.31 -19.46
C GLY A 8 -2.65 -13.20 -18.47
N ARG A 9 -3.68 -12.43 -18.83
CA ARG A 9 -4.87 -12.24 -17.98
C ARG A 9 -5.77 -13.47 -18.08
N GLY A 10 -5.62 -14.41 -17.14
CA GLY A 10 -6.75 -15.24 -16.74
C GLY A 10 -7.84 -14.29 -16.18
N GLN A 11 -9.07 -14.41 -16.67
CA GLN A 11 -10.18 -13.54 -16.26
C GLN A 11 -10.63 -13.93 -14.84
N HIS A 12 -9.91 -13.45 -13.84
CA HIS A 12 -10.33 -13.48 -12.45
C HIS A 12 -10.55 -12.06 -11.96
N ALA A 13 -11.46 -11.89 -11.01
CA ALA A 13 -11.60 -10.62 -10.31
C ALA A 13 -10.24 -10.22 -9.71
N PRO A 14 -9.83 -8.96 -9.82
CA PRO A 14 -8.56 -8.51 -9.28
C PRO A 14 -8.51 -8.75 -7.77
N THR A 15 -7.38 -9.26 -7.28
CA THR A 15 -7.14 -9.38 -5.85
C THR A 15 -6.82 -8.01 -5.25
N VAL A 16 -6.90 -7.88 -3.92
CA VAL A 16 -6.44 -6.68 -3.21
C VAL A 16 -4.96 -6.40 -3.56
N GLY A 17 -4.14 -7.44 -3.62
CA GLY A 17 -2.74 -7.34 -4.02
C GLY A 17 -2.53 -6.80 -5.44
N ASP A 18 -3.39 -7.15 -6.39
CA ASP A 18 -3.31 -6.61 -7.76
C ASP A 18 -3.62 -5.11 -7.80
N ILE A 19 -4.63 -4.68 -7.04
CA ILE A 19 -5.02 -3.28 -6.93
C ILE A 19 -3.89 -2.47 -6.27
N VAL A 20 -3.37 -2.95 -5.13
CA VAL A 20 -2.28 -2.28 -4.41
C VAL A 20 -1.01 -2.21 -5.27
N ARG A 21 -0.70 -3.28 -6.02
CA ARG A 21 0.43 -3.29 -6.97
C ARG A 21 0.29 -2.21 -8.04
N GLY A 22 -0.89 -2.12 -8.65
CA GLY A 22 -1.19 -1.11 -9.67
C GLY A 22 -1.05 0.31 -9.12
N TYR A 23 -1.64 0.56 -7.94
CA TYR A 23 -1.56 1.85 -7.25
C TYR A 23 -0.11 2.25 -6.92
N LYS A 24 0.63 1.38 -6.22
CA LYS A 24 2.03 1.65 -5.84
C LYS A 24 2.91 1.90 -7.07
N SER A 25 2.69 1.17 -8.16
CA SER A 25 3.43 1.35 -9.42
C SER A 25 3.16 2.72 -10.05
N ALA A 26 1.89 3.11 -10.20
CA ALA A 26 1.50 4.38 -10.80
C ALA A 26 2.04 5.58 -10.03
N VAL A 27 1.90 5.56 -8.70
CA VAL A 27 2.39 6.63 -7.82
C VAL A 27 3.92 6.68 -7.79
N THR A 28 4.62 5.54 -7.76
CA THR A 28 6.10 5.51 -7.82
C THR A 28 6.62 6.21 -9.08
N LYS A 29 5.99 5.94 -10.23
CA LYS A 29 6.35 6.61 -11.48
C LYS A 29 6.17 8.12 -11.38
N HIS A 30 5.04 8.58 -10.84
CA HIS A 30 4.77 10.00 -10.70
C HIS A 30 5.75 10.70 -9.74
N VAL A 31 5.98 10.11 -8.56
CA VAL A 31 6.92 10.65 -7.55
C VAL A 31 8.35 10.73 -8.09
N ASN A 32 8.81 9.68 -8.78
CA ASN A 32 10.19 9.67 -9.31
C ASN A 32 10.40 10.69 -10.43
N VAL A 33 9.36 11.01 -11.21
CA VAL A 33 9.39 12.13 -12.18
C VAL A 33 9.48 13.46 -11.44
N LEU A 34 8.63 13.69 -10.44
CA LEU A 34 8.61 14.96 -9.68
C LEU A 34 9.91 15.22 -8.92
N ARG A 35 10.52 14.18 -8.36
CA ARG A 35 11.75 14.29 -7.56
C ARG A 35 13.02 14.23 -8.40
N ASN A 36 12.91 13.95 -9.70
CA ASN A 36 14.05 13.62 -10.57
C ASN A 36 14.93 12.49 -9.99
N THR A 37 14.30 11.50 -9.35
CA THR A 37 14.97 10.36 -8.71
C THR A 37 14.49 9.06 -9.32
N PRO A 38 14.77 8.78 -10.60
CA PRO A 38 14.41 7.51 -11.20
C PRO A 38 15.04 6.37 -10.40
N CYS A 39 14.27 5.31 -10.18
CA CYS A 39 14.69 4.08 -9.51
C CYS A 39 14.83 4.13 -7.97
N LEU A 40 14.53 5.24 -7.29
CA LEU A 40 14.50 5.22 -5.83
C LEU A 40 13.22 4.53 -5.30
N PRO A 41 13.34 3.72 -4.22
CA PRO A 41 12.19 3.11 -3.57
C PRO A 41 11.36 4.19 -2.87
N VAL A 42 10.05 4.20 -3.14
CA VAL A 42 9.10 5.14 -2.54
C VAL A 42 8.34 4.53 -1.37
N TRP A 43 8.20 3.20 -1.36
CA TRP A 43 7.31 2.49 -0.43
C TRP A 43 8.10 1.60 0.52
N GLN A 44 7.61 1.46 1.75
CA GLN A 44 7.91 0.28 2.56
C GLN A 44 7.44 -1.00 1.85
N ARG A 45 8.18 -2.08 2.10
CA ARG A 45 7.91 -3.40 1.50
C ARG A 45 6.58 -3.95 2.02
N ASN A 46 5.86 -4.69 1.16
CA ASN A 46 4.55 -5.31 1.45
C ASN A 46 3.44 -4.29 1.73
N TYR A 47 2.27 -4.79 2.12
CA TYR A 47 1.13 -3.99 2.57
C TYR A 47 0.39 -4.78 3.66
N HIS A 48 -0.21 -4.08 4.61
CA HIS A 48 -1.05 -4.70 5.64
C HIS A 48 -2.49 -4.79 5.14
N GLU A 49 -3.10 -5.96 5.30
CA GLU A 49 -4.52 -6.19 5.04
C GLU A 49 -5.16 -6.88 6.24
N HIS A 50 -6.37 -6.45 6.59
CA HIS A 50 -7.13 -7.03 7.69
C HIS A 50 -8.62 -7.04 7.33
N ILE A 51 -9.28 -8.18 7.48
CA ILE A 51 -10.71 -8.33 7.22
C ILE A 51 -11.47 -7.96 8.49
N ILE A 52 -12.28 -6.92 8.41
CA ILE A 52 -13.17 -6.48 9.49
C ILE A 52 -14.41 -7.37 9.48
N ARG A 53 -14.65 -8.12 10.57
CA ARG A 53 -15.71 -9.14 10.64
C ARG A 53 -16.85 -8.75 11.58
N ASP A 54 -16.66 -7.74 12.41
CA ASP A 54 -17.63 -7.27 13.39
C ASP A 54 -17.48 -5.77 13.66
N GLU A 55 -18.48 -5.22 14.32
CA GLU A 55 -18.58 -3.80 14.64
C GLU A 55 -17.48 -3.34 15.61
N THR A 56 -17.07 -4.20 16.55
CA THR A 56 -16.02 -3.84 17.51
C THR A 56 -14.68 -3.65 16.81
N ALA A 57 -14.33 -4.54 15.89
CA ALA A 57 -13.15 -4.42 15.04
C ALA A 57 -13.23 -3.18 14.14
N TYR A 58 -14.41 -2.90 13.56
CA TYR A 58 -14.64 -1.71 12.76
C TYR A 58 -14.34 -0.43 13.54
N LEU A 59 -14.94 -0.28 14.72
CA LEU A 59 -14.79 0.91 15.55
C LEU A 59 -13.33 1.15 15.93
N LYS A 60 -12.61 0.10 16.34
CA LYS A 60 -11.19 0.19 16.69
C LYS A 60 -10.31 0.64 15.51
N ILE A 61 -10.52 0.05 14.33
CA ILE A 61 -9.73 0.40 13.13
C ILE A 61 -10.06 1.81 12.64
N ALA A 62 -11.34 2.20 12.72
CA ALA A 62 -11.77 3.55 12.37
C ALA A 62 -11.19 4.60 13.31
N GLU A 63 -11.13 4.31 14.61
CA GLU A 63 -10.48 5.16 15.61
C GLU A 63 -8.98 5.26 15.36
N TYR A 64 -8.29 4.15 15.11
CA TYR A 64 -6.86 4.14 14.77
C TYR A 64 -6.57 4.98 13.52
N THR A 65 -7.38 4.85 12.47
CA THR A 65 -7.20 5.61 11.22
C THR A 65 -7.34 7.12 11.44
N GLN A 66 -8.21 7.54 12.36
CA GLN A 66 -8.46 8.96 12.65
C GLN A 66 -7.44 9.57 13.61
N THR A 67 -6.99 8.80 14.60
CA THR A 67 -6.13 9.29 15.68
C THR A 67 -4.64 9.17 15.39
N ASN A 68 -4.27 8.36 14.40
CA ASN A 68 -2.88 8.13 14.04
C ASN A 68 -2.34 9.18 13.06
N PRO A 69 -1.97 10.36 13.58
CA PRO A 69 -0.58 10.82 13.48
C PRO A 69 0.10 11.11 14.84
N GLN A 70 -0.66 11.13 15.94
CA GLN A 70 -0.19 11.59 17.26
C GLN A 70 0.81 10.63 17.94
N PRO A 71 0.59 9.30 17.98
CA PRO A 71 1.50 8.36 18.65
C PRO A 71 2.51 7.69 17.70
N TRP A 72 2.73 8.22 16.49
CA TRP A 72 3.55 7.54 15.46
C TRP A 72 5.00 7.23 15.88
N GLN A 73 5.57 8.01 16.81
CA GLN A 73 6.91 7.79 17.37
C GLN A 73 6.93 6.71 18.48
N GLU A 74 5.76 6.37 19.04
CA GLU A 74 5.60 5.44 20.16
C GLU A 74 4.92 4.13 19.72
N ASP A 75 4.43 4.06 18.48
CA ASP A 75 3.76 2.89 17.91
C ASP A 75 4.77 1.75 17.68
N THR A 76 4.58 0.64 18.38
CA THR A 76 5.47 -0.54 18.34
C THR A 76 5.22 -1.43 17.12
N TYR A 77 4.24 -1.12 16.28
CA TYR A 77 4.02 -1.79 14.99
C TYR A 77 4.83 -1.16 13.85
N HIS A 78 5.77 -0.26 14.19
CA HIS A 78 6.50 0.57 13.25
C HIS A 78 7.94 0.07 12.99
N ASP A 79 8.11 -1.20 12.63
CA ASP A 79 9.40 -1.80 12.23
C ASP A 79 9.38 -2.39 10.80
#